data_AF-A0A6C0NWQ5-F1
#
_entry.id   AF-A0A6C0NWQ5-F1
#
_cell.length_a   1.000
_cell.length_b   1.000
_cell.length_c   1.000
_cell.angle_alpha   90.00
_cell.angle_beta   90.00
_cell.angle_gamma   90.00
#
_symmetry.space_group_name_H-M   'P 1'
#
loop_
_entity.id
_entity.type
_entity.pdbx_description
1 polymer ?
#
loop_
_entity_poly.entity_id
_entity_poly.type
_entity_poly.pdbx_seq_one_letter_code
_entity_poly.pdbx_strand_id
1 'polypeptide(L)'
;MPFTVENDSESDVRLLFYQIDVTQGDELDESAGYFHARFRRSNPCPMHEDFVIADGIAGKGAYLGTTLGVRSLENNSWWGEGEVKFYIDDDRDYPTICGTGAEDYMGSAWGLEEVLTPFQGAPLVDGKQGLYSIYRFHVRDPIYFERSLKVTVQQMGYGNKEQARLHYGDEQFVHYRAMGSTDEAEDCYFERSDDYCAVAYWYQTLPSLPFDHFPNRAERSADLKPNEAEGPKRTDM
;
A
#
# COMPACT_ATOMS: atom_id res chain seq x y z
N MET A 1 6.69 -27.59 -4.91
CA MET A 1 6.39 -26.16 -5.15
C MET A 1 7.40 -25.63 -6.15
N PRO A 2 7.01 -25.28 -7.38
CA PRO A 2 7.92 -24.59 -8.29
C PRO A 2 8.13 -23.14 -7.79
N PHE A 3 9.38 -22.68 -7.80
CA PHE A 3 9.76 -21.29 -7.57
C PHE A 3 10.43 -20.77 -8.83
N THR A 4 10.04 -19.57 -9.27
CA THR A 4 10.53 -18.96 -10.51
C THR A 4 11.09 -17.58 -10.19
N VAL A 5 12.21 -17.25 -10.82
CA VAL A 5 12.81 -15.91 -10.76
C VAL A 5 12.94 -15.40 -12.19
N GLU A 6 12.54 -14.15 -12.39
CA GLU A 6 12.66 -13.44 -13.66
C GLU A 6 13.54 -12.20 -13.44
N ASN A 7 14.52 -11.99 -14.33
CA ASN A 7 15.27 -10.74 -14.42
C ASN A 7 14.63 -9.91 -15.52
N ASP A 8 13.95 -8.83 -15.14
CA ASP A 8 13.30 -7.92 -16.06
C ASP A 8 14.10 -6.61 -16.26
N SER A 9 15.33 -6.56 -15.77
CA SER A 9 16.23 -5.43 -16.00
C SER A 9 16.92 -5.49 -17.36
N GLU A 10 17.50 -4.37 -17.79
CA GLU A 10 18.29 -4.28 -19.04
C GLU A 10 19.73 -4.82 -18.88
N SER A 11 20.07 -5.37 -17.72
CA SER A 11 21.41 -5.83 -17.39
C SER A 11 21.41 -7.27 -16.91
N ASP A 12 22.50 -7.99 -17.18
CA ASP A 12 22.66 -9.35 -16.71
C ASP A 12 22.86 -9.38 -15.19
N VAL A 13 22.00 -10.14 -14.50
CA VAL A 13 22.23 -10.50 -13.09
C VAL A 13 23.30 -11.58 -13.04
N ARG A 14 24.53 -11.16 -12.71
CA ARG A 14 25.71 -12.06 -12.72
C ARG A 14 25.70 -13.11 -11.61
N LEU A 15 25.05 -12.82 -10.48
CA LEU A 15 24.99 -13.69 -9.31
C LEU A 15 23.61 -13.58 -8.66
N LEU A 16 23.00 -14.72 -8.36
CA LEU A 16 21.78 -14.85 -7.56
C LEU A 16 22.04 -15.85 -6.43
N PHE A 17 21.91 -15.41 -5.19
CA PHE A 17 22.03 -16.24 -4.00
C PHE A 17 20.64 -16.40 -3.37
N TYR A 18 20.22 -17.63 -3.08
CA TYR A 18 18.94 -17.92 -2.45
C TYR A 18 19.05 -19.14 -1.53
N GLN A 19 18.17 -19.19 -0.53
CA GLN A 19 17.96 -20.34 0.34
C GLN A 19 16.46 -20.53 0.51
N ILE A 20 15.98 -21.76 0.30
CA ILE A 20 14.58 -22.14 0.49
C ILE A 20 14.58 -23.33 1.44
N ASP A 21 14.19 -23.08 2.69
CA ASP A 21 14.02 -24.11 3.70
C ASP A 21 12.55 -24.54 3.75
N VAL A 22 12.32 -25.85 3.68
CA VAL A 22 10.99 -26.45 3.77
C VAL A 22 11.02 -27.65 4.69
N THR A 23 9.93 -27.86 5.42
CA THR A 23 9.64 -29.12 6.09
C THR A 23 9.02 -30.11 5.09
N GLN A 24 9.31 -31.40 5.25
CA GLN A 24 8.78 -32.46 4.40
C GLN A 24 8.08 -33.50 5.27
N GLY A 25 6.93 -33.99 4.79
CA GLY A 25 6.16 -35.02 5.50
C GLY A 25 5.25 -34.48 6.59
N ASP A 26 5.05 -33.16 6.68
CA ASP A 26 4.04 -32.58 7.55
C ASP A 26 2.64 -33.02 7.08
N GLU A 27 1.81 -33.48 8.02
CA GLU A 27 0.40 -33.75 7.77
C GLU A 27 -0.36 -32.41 7.83
N LEU A 28 -0.87 -31.98 6.68
CA LEU A 28 -1.72 -30.80 6.55
C LEU A 28 -3.18 -31.24 6.37
N ASP A 29 -4.10 -30.65 7.11
CA ASP A 29 -5.54 -30.87 6.92
C ASP A 29 -6.12 -29.89 5.87
N GLU A 30 -7.40 -30.06 5.55
CA GLU A 30 -8.11 -29.21 4.58
C GLU A 30 -8.25 -27.74 5.02
N SER A 31 -7.92 -27.42 6.28
CA SER A 31 -7.91 -26.05 6.79
C SER A 31 -6.57 -25.34 6.60
N ALA A 32 -5.52 -26.07 6.18
CA ALA A 32 -4.23 -25.48 5.87
C ALA A 32 -4.36 -24.44 4.73
N GLY A 33 -3.96 -23.20 5.02
CA GLY A 33 -4.00 -22.12 4.06
C GLY A 33 -2.84 -22.16 3.07
N TYR A 34 -3.10 -21.74 1.84
CA TYR A 34 -2.08 -21.37 0.87
C TYR A 34 -1.63 -19.94 1.12
N PHE A 35 -0.31 -19.71 1.19
CA PHE A 35 0.23 -18.36 1.27
C PHE A 35 0.09 -17.66 -0.09
N HIS A 36 -0.35 -16.42 -0.06
CA HIS A 36 -0.49 -15.55 -1.22
C HIS A 36 0.16 -14.20 -0.98
N ALA A 37 0.72 -13.65 -2.05
CA ALA A 37 1.19 -12.29 -2.11
C ALA A 37 0.82 -11.67 -3.46
N ARG A 38 0.39 -10.41 -3.48
CA ARG A 38 0.04 -9.72 -4.74
C ARG A 38 0.51 -8.27 -4.72
N PHE A 39 1.28 -7.92 -5.73
CA PHE A 39 1.71 -6.54 -5.99
C PHE A 39 0.63 -5.77 -6.77
N ARG A 40 0.46 -4.49 -6.44
CA ARG A 40 -0.31 -3.51 -7.21
C ARG A 40 0.41 -2.17 -7.20
N ARG A 41 0.19 -1.37 -8.25
CA ARG A 41 0.58 0.04 -8.33
C ARG A 41 -0.46 0.80 -9.14
N SER A 42 -0.71 2.05 -8.77
CA SER A 42 -1.47 3.00 -9.59
C SER A 42 -0.80 4.36 -9.49
N ASN A 43 -0.52 4.97 -10.66
CA ASN A 43 0.32 6.16 -10.76
C ASN A 43 -0.13 7.08 -11.92
N PRO A 44 -0.67 8.28 -11.60
CA PRO A 44 -1.28 8.57 -10.32
C PRO A 44 -2.50 7.65 -10.10
N CYS A 45 -2.87 7.41 -8.86
CA CYS A 45 -4.18 6.84 -8.58
C CYS A 45 -5.27 7.84 -9.00
N PRO A 46 -6.38 7.40 -9.62
CA PRO A 46 -7.44 8.31 -10.03
C PRO A 46 -7.98 9.15 -8.86
N MET A 47 -8.28 10.42 -9.14
CA MET A 47 -8.90 11.31 -8.15
C MET A 47 -10.27 10.77 -7.73
N HIS A 48 -10.58 10.86 -6.44
CA HIS A 48 -11.83 10.36 -5.82
C HIS A 48 -11.99 8.84 -5.82
N GLU A 49 -10.93 8.10 -6.14
CA GLU A 49 -10.92 6.64 -6.05
C GLU A 49 -9.88 6.19 -5.01
N ASP A 50 -10.28 5.24 -4.16
CA ASP A 50 -9.33 4.61 -3.25
C ASP A 50 -8.32 3.77 -4.04
N PHE A 51 -7.06 3.77 -3.59
CA PHE A 51 -6.09 2.80 -4.10
C PHE A 51 -6.44 1.40 -3.60
N VAL A 52 -6.47 0.44 -4.52
CA VAL A 52 -6.75 -0.97 -4.20
C VAL A 52 -5.47 -1.67 -3.76
N ILE A 53 -5.39 -2.04 -2.49
CA ILE A 53 -4.31 -2.85 -1.92
C ILE A 53 -4.52 -4.32 -2.32
N ALA A 54 -5.72 -4.85 -2.04
CA ALA A 54 -6.12 -6.22 -2.30
C ALA A 54 -7.54 -6.29 -2.82
N ASP A 55 -7.78 -7.14 -3.82
CA ASP A 55 -9.12 -7.40 -4.39
C ASP A 55 -9.10 -8.74 -5.13
N GLY A 56 -10.28 -9.30 -5.36
CA GLY A 56 -10.49 -10.60 -5.99
C GLY A 56 -10.09 -11.78 -5.10
N ILE A 57 -10.01 -11.58 -3.78
CA ILE A 57 -9.75 -12.65 -2.81
C ILE A 57 -11.06 -13.36 -2.53
N ALA A 58 -11.07 -14.68 -2.69
CA ALA A 58 -12.24 -15.53 -2.49
C ALA A 58 -11.88 -16.79 -1.70
N GLY A 59 -12.84 -17.29 -0.92
CA GLY A 59 -12.69 -18.39 0.01
C GLY A 59 -12.47 -17.93 1.44
N LYS A 60 -12.13 -18.87 2.32
CA LYS A 60 -11.90 -18.63 3.74
C LYS A 60 -10.42 -18.36 3.98
N GLY A 61 -10.08 -17.38 4.80
CA GLY A 61 -8.69 -17.03 5.02
C GLY A 61 -8.43 -15.99 6.10
N ALA A 62 -7.18 -15.53 6.13
CA ALA A 62 -6.69 -14.51 7.03
C ALA A 62 -5.75 -13.55 6.28
N TYR A 63 -6.07 -12.27 6.32
CA TYR A 63 -5.18 -11.22 5.84
C TYR A 63 -4.05 -11.00 6.86
N LEU A 64 -2.82 -11.07 6.37
CA LEU A 64 -1.61 -11.02 7.19
C LEU A 64 -0.98 -9.64 7.22
N GLY A 65 -1.33 -8.74 6.29
CA GLY A 65 -0.75 -7.41 6.23
C GLY A 65 -0.39 -6.95 4.83
N THR A 66 0.29 -5.80 4.78
CA THR A 66 0.76 -5.20 3.53
C THR A 66 2.04 -4.42 3.76
N THR A 67 2.87 -4.38 2.72
CA THR A 67 3.80 -3.28 2.49
C THR A 67 3.11 -2.25 1.59
N LEU A 68 3.27 -0.97 1.85
CA LEU A 68 2.67 0.13 1.09
C LEU A 68 3.75 1.18 0.85
N GLY A 69 3.93 1.56 -0.41
CA GLY A 69 4.80 2.62 -0.86
C GLY A 69 3.95 3.77 -1.39
N VAL A 70 4.31 4.99 -0.98
CA VAL A 70 3.64 6.21 -1.46
C VAL A 70 4.70 7.17 -1.99
N ARG A 71 4.48 7.63 -3.22
CA ARG A 71 5.16 8.80 -3.75
C ARG A 71 4.16 9.93 -3.90
N SER A 72 4.25 10.86 -2.96
CA SER A 72 3.46 12.09 -2.95
C SER A 72 3.83 12.94 -4.17
N LEU A 73 2.82 13.33 -4.95
CA LEU A 73 2.95 14.17 -6.14
C LEU A 73 2.70 15.66 -5.82
N GLU A 74 2.08 15.93 -4.68
CA GLU A 74 1.95 17.25 -4.07
C GLU A 74 2.65 17.22 -2.69
N ASN A 75 3.73 17.99 -2.49
CA ASN A 75 4.60 17.88 -1.31
C ASN A 75 4.44 19.04 -0.29
N ASN A 76 3.50 19.96 -0.49
CA ASN A 76 3.28 21.07 0.44
C ASN A 76 2.23 20.74 1.51
N SER A 77 1.70 19.53 1.52
CA SER A 77 0.72 19.07 2.49
C SER A 77 0.97 17.62 2.91
N TRP A 78 0.33 17.24 4.00
CA TRP A 78 0.35 15.87 4.51
C TRP A 78 -0.53 14.98 3.64
N TRP A 79 -0.08 13.76 3.32
CA TRP A 79 -0.78 12.83 2.41
C TRP A 79 -1.55 11.71 3.13
N GLY A 80 -1.31 11.51 4.42
CA GLY A 80 -1.58 10.26 5.12
C GLY A 80 -2.94 10.17 5.82
N GLU A 81 -3.86 11.11 5.60
CA GLU A 81 -5.13 11.16 6.34
C GLU A 81 -6.18 10.16 5.84
N GLY A 82 -5.90 9.46 4.74
CA GLY A 82 -6.87 8.57 4.09
C GLY A 82 -7.08 7.25 4.83
N GLU A 83 -8.33 6.84 4.97
CA GLU A 83 -8.71 5.63 5.69
C GLU A 83 -8.26 4.36 4.97
N VAL A 84 -7.72 3.39 5.70
CA VAL A 84 -7.59 2.00 5.22
C VAL A 84 -8.87 1.25 5.50
N LYS A 85 -9.46 0.64 4.48
CA LYS A 85 -10.80 0.06 4.50
C LYS A 85 -10.76 -1.42 4.15
N PHE A 86 -11.47 -2.23 4.92
CA PHE A 86 -11.65 -3.65 4.68
C PHE A 86 -13.12 -3.96 4.42
N TYR A 87 -13.37 -4.56 3.27
CA TYR A 87 -14.67 -5.06 2.85
C TYR A 87 -14.64 -6.58 2.96
N ILE A 88 -15.33 -7.13 3.95
CA ILE A 88 -15.29 -8.55 4.30
C ILE A 88 -16.61 -9.19 3.88
N ASP A 89 -16.53 -10.39 3.30
CA ASP A 89 -17.68 -11.28 3.04
C ASP A 89 -18.87 -10.58 2.37
N ASP A 90 -18.64 -10.04 1.17
CA ASP A 90 -19.62 -9.36 0.30
C ASP A 90 -20.07 -7.96 0.72
N ASP A 91 -19.47 -7.34 1.74
CA ASP A 91 -19.67 -5.91 2.02
C ASP A 91 -19.22 -5.06 0.81
N ARG A 92 -20.08 -4.14 0.36
CA ARG A 92 -19.84 -3.34 -0.87
C ARG A 92 -20.03 -1.85 -0.68
N ASP A 93 -21.10 -1.46 0.01
CA ASP A 93 -21.46 -0.05 0.16
C ASP A 93 -20.66 0.61 1.29
N TYR A 94 -20.31 -0.16 2.32
CA TYR A 94 -19.56 0.30 3.49
C TYR A 94 -18.53 -0.75 3.88
N PRO A 95 -17.33 -0.36 4.31
CA PRO A 95 -16.34 -1.30 4.82
C PRO A 95 -16.75 -1.84 6.19
N THR A 96 -16.46 -3.12 6.42
CA THR A 96 -16.61 -3.78 7.72
C THR A 96 -15.66 -3.19 8.76
N ILE A 97 -14.43 -2.87 8.33
CA ILE A 97 -13.42 -2.19 9.15
C ILE A 97 -12.98 -0.93 8.42
N CYS A 98 -13.15 0.21 9.07
CA CYS A 98 -12.73 1.52 8.56
C CYS A 98 -11.70 2.11 9.51
N GLY A 99 -10.51 2.41 8.99
CA GLY A 99 -9.48 3.15 9.72
C GLY A 99 -9.81 4.64 9.84
N THR A 100 -8.88 5.40 10.39
CA THR A 100 -8.99 6.85 10.59
C THR A 100 -7.97 7.66 9.78
N GLY A 101 -6.91 7.00 9.32
CA GLY A 101 -5.82 7.55 8.53
C GLY A 101 -4.84 6.44 8.13
N ALA A 102 -4.02 6.69 7.12
CA ALA A 102 -3.05 5.73 6.62
C ALA A 102 -1.87 5.61 7.58
N GLU A 103 -1.47 6.70 8.23
CA GLU A 103 -0.49 6.68 9.32
C GLU A 103 -1.02 5.99 10.57
N ASP A 104 -2.29 6.24 10.90
CA ASP A 104 -2.95 5.62 12.05
C ASP A 104 -3.03 4.10 11.85
N TYR A 105 -3.38 3.66 10.63
CA TYR A 105 -3.35 2.25 10.28
C TYR A 105 -1.94 1.66 10.41
N MET A 106 -0.86 2.41 10.24
CA MET A 106 0.49 1.91 10.45
C MET A 106 0.99 2.03 11.90
N GLY A 107 0.11 2.43 12.82
CA GLY A 107 0.41 2.56 14.24
C GLY A 107 1.20 3.81 14.60
N SER A 108 1.18 4.82 13.73
CA SER A 108 1.66 6.17 14.01
C SER A 108 0.50 7.08 14.45
N ALA A 109 0.79 8.37 14.60
CA ALA A 109 -0.21 9.42 14.83
C ALA A 109 0.45 10.78 14.58
N TRP A 110 -0.35 11.77 14.14
CA TRP A 110 0.13 13.14 13.89
C TRP A 110 1.28 13.20 12.88
N GLY A 111 1.11 12.50 11.76
CA GLY A 111 2.15 12.31 10.76
C GLY A 111 2.87 10.98 10.92
N LEU A 112 4.06 10.90 10.34
CA LEU A 112 4.84 9.67 10.26
C LEU A 112 6.33 9.97 10.46
N GLU A 113 7.00 9.12 11.22
CA GLU A 113 8.44 9.15 11.44
C GLU A 113 9.04 7.78 11.11
N GLU A 114 10.35 7.74 10.81
CA GLU A 114 11.03 6.47 10.56
C GLU A 114 11.03 5.60 11.81
N VAL A 115 10.46 4.41 11.70
CA VAL A 115 10.35 3.46 12.80
C VAL A 115 10.36 2.04 12.28
N LEU A 116 11.04 1.15 13.00
CA LEU A 116 11.11 -0.28 12.67
C LEU A 116 10.70 -1.10 13.88
N THR A 117 9.60 -1.82 13.75
CA THR A 117 9.16 -2.82 14.76
C THR A 117 8.87 -4.16 14.07
N PRO A 118 8.77 -5.27 14.80
CA PRO A 118 8.54 -6.58 14.18
C PRO A 118 7.27 -6.67 13.31
N PHE A 119 6.24 -5.88 13.61
CA PHE A 119 4.93 -6.01 12.97
C PHE A 119 4.43 -4.75 12.28
N GLN A 120 5.05 -3.60 12.50
CA GLN A 120 4.69 -2.37 11.79
C GLN A 120 5.87 -1.41 11.72
N GLY A 121 5.91 -0.55 10.72
CA GLY A 121 6.95 0.46 10.63
C GLY A 121 6.94 1.28 9.35
N ALA A 122 7.81 2.27 9.35
CA ALA A 122 8.08 3.18 8.25
C ALA A 122 9.60 3.21 7.98
N PRO A 123 10.15 2.24 7.23
CA PRO A 123 11.59 2.19 6.93
C PRO A 123 12.12 3.37 6.11
N LEU A 124 11.25 4.11 5.43
CA LEU A 124 11.62 5.29 4.64
C LEU A 124 10.56 6.37 4.84
N VAL A 125 10.97 7.53 5.34
CA VAL A 125 10.14 8.74 5.42
C VAL A 125 10.95 9.94 4.91
N ASP A 126 10.89 10.17 3.59
CA ASP A 126 11.50 11.33 2.96
C ASP A 126 10.41 12.32 2.52
N GLY A 127 9.98 13.17 3.46
CA GLY A 127 8.97 14.19 3.19
C GLY A 127 9.42 15.26 2.18
N LYS A 128 10.73 15.46 2.01
CA LYS A 128 11.26 16.41 1.03
C LYS A 128 11.07 15.90 -0.39
N GLN A 129 11.33 14.62 -0.61
CA GLN A 129 11.13 13.98 -1.91
C GLN A 129 9.71 13.42 -2.09
N GLY A 130 8.93 13.36 -1.01
CA GLY A 130 7.59 12.78 -0.98
C GLY A 130 7.62 11.26 -1.06
N LEU A 131 8.67 10.61 -0.57
CA LEU A 131 8.84 9.14 -0.66
C LEU A 131 8.62 8.49 0.70
N TYR A 132 7.69 7.55 0.74
CA TYR A 132 7.31 6.84 1.95
C TYR A 132 7.25 5.34 1.68
N SER A 133 7.83 4.56 2.58
CA SER A 133 7.67 3.11 2.61
C SER A 133 7.23 2.72 4.01
N ILE A 134 6.12 2.00 4.09
CA ILE A 134 5.46 1.59 5.32
C ILE A 134 5.04 0.12 5.24
N TYR A 135 4.93 -0.52 6.39
CA TYR A 135 4.41 -1.89 6.49
C TYR A 135 3.61 -2.07 7.77
N ARG A 136 2.61 -2.95 7.69
CA ARG A 136 1.90 -3.51 8.85
C ARG A 136 1.57 -4.97 8.60
N PHE A 137 1.85 -5.81 9.59
CA PHE A 137 1.62 -7.24 9.62
C PHE A 137 0.71 -7.60 10.80
N HIS A 138 -0.46 -8.14 10.48
CA HIS A 138 -1.49 -8.59 11.39
C HIS A 138 -1.21 -9.99 11.97
N VAL A 139 0.00 -10.19 12.52
CA VAL A 139 0.40 -11.50 13.08
C VAL A 139 -0.34 -11.79 14.38
N ARG A 140 -0.55 -10.76 15.22
CA ARG A 140 -1.22 -10.90 16.52
C ARG A 140 -2.70 -10.50 16.47
N ASP A 141 -3.10 -9.84 15.40
CA ASP A 141 -4.41 -9.25 15.15
C ASP A 141 -4.91 -9.58 13.73
N PRO A 142 -4.91 -10.87 13.30
CA PRO A 142 -5.29 -11.26 11.95
C PRO A 142 -6.72 -10.85 11.60
N ILE A 143 -6.91 -10.41 10.36
CA ILE A 143 -8.22 -10.04 9.83
C ILE A 143 -8.76 -11.24 9.03
N TYR A 144 -9.74 -11.92 9.60
CA TYR A 144 -10.35 -13.11 9.00
C TYR A 144 -11.46 -12.76 8.02
N PHE A 145 -11.66 -13.62 7.03
CA PHE A 145 -12.77 -13.57 6.08
C PHE A 145 -13.22 -15.00 5.76
N GLU A 146 -14.52 -15.21 5.55
CA GLU A 146 -15.09 -16.54 5.26
C GLU A 146 -15.32 -16.78 3.76
N ARG A 147 -15.62 -15.72 3.02
CA ARG A 147 -16.01 -15.77 1.60
C ARG A 147 -15.16 -14.88 0.71
N SER A 148 -14.88 -13.65 1.13
CA SER A 148 -14.18 -12.69 0.26
C SER A 148 -13.51 -11.58 1.05
N LEU A 149 -12.47 -10.98 0.45
CA LEU A 149 -11.82 -9.80 1.01
C LEU A 149 -11.46 -8.79 -0.09
N LYS A 150 -11.77 -7.52 0.16
CA LYS A 150 -11.19 -6.37 -0.55
C LYS A 150 -10.63 -5.38 0.46
N VAL A 151 -9.46 -4.83 0.16
CA VAL A 151 -8.74 -3.86 0.99
C VAL A 151 -8.35 -2.67 0.14
N THR A 152 -8.72 -1.47 0.60
CA THR A 152 -8.40 -0.21 -0.07
C THR A 152 -7.80 0.79 0.90
N VAL A 153 -7.14 1.83 0.37
CA VAL A 153 -6.71 3.00 1.11
C VAL A 153 -7.15 4.25 0.38
N GLN A 154 -7.86 5.13 1.08
CA GLN A 154 -8.26 6.41 0.53
C GLN A 154 -7.06 7.33 0.35
N GLN A 155 -7.14 8.23 -0.61
CA GLN A 155 -6.13 9.24 -0.85
C GLN A 155 -6.59 10.58 -0.28
N MET A 156 -6.31 10.84 0.99
CA MET A 156 -6.66 12.12 1.61
C MET A 156 -5.47 12.75 2.29
N GLY A 157 -5.36 14.07 2.18
CA GLY A 157 -4.35 14.84 2.87
C GLY A 157 -4.92 15.93 3.75
N TYR A 158 -4.00 16.61 4.44
CA TYR A 158 -4.28 17.79 5.25
C TYR A 158 -3.25 18.89 4.97
N GLY A 159 -3.73 20.10 4.74
CA GLY A 159 -2.88 21.27 4.52
C GLY A 159 -3.64 22.46 3.98
N ASN A 160 -2.88 23.43 3.44
CA ASN A 160 -3.44 24.71 3.02
C ASN A 160 -4.42 24.57 1.84
N LYS A 161 -5.65 25.01 2.06
CA LYS A 161 -6.80 24.93 1.15
C LYS A 161 -6.53 25.59 -0.20
N GLU A 162 -5.95 26.79 -0.21
CA GLU A 162 -5.72 27.53 -1.45
C GLU A 162 -4.59 26.90 -2.27
N GLN A 163 -3.52 26.44 -1.63
CA GLN A 163 -2.45 25.70 -2.32
C GLN A 163 -2.95 24.40 -2.93
N ALA A 164 -3.75 23.63 -2.18
CA ALA A 164 -4.35 22.40 -2.69
C ALA A 164 -5.32 22.66 -3.87
N ARG A 165 -6.16 23.69 -3.76
CA ARG A 165 -7.05 24.14 -4.85
C ARG A 165 -6.28 24.53 -6.11
N LEU A 166 -5.17 25.27 -5.96
CA LEU A 166 -4.32 25.66 -7.09
C LEU A 166 -3.63 24.45 -7.74
N HIS A 167 -3.29 23.41 -6.97
CA HIS A 167 -2.67 22.20 -7.48
C HIS A 167 -3.66 21.30 -8.24
N TYR A 168 -4.82 20.98 -7.65
CA TYR A 168 -5.79 20.05 -8.24
C TYR A 168 -6.79 20.72 -9.20
N GLY A 169 -6.93 22.04 -9.14
CA GLY A 169 -7.89 22.81 -9.93
C GLY A 169 -9.31 22.72 -9.39
N ASP A 170 -10.12 23.71 -9.74
CA ASP A 170 -11.48 23.89 -9.18
C ASP A 170 -12.45 22.75 -9.48
N GLU A 171 -12.23 22.00 -10.56
CA GLU A 171 -13.12 20.90 -10.98
C GLU A 171 -12.92 19.62 -10.16
N GLN A 172 -11.68 19.33 -9.74
CA GLN A 172 -11.32 18.11 -9.01
C GLN A 172 -11.13 18.35 -7.50
N PHE A 173 -11.03 19.61 -7.07
CA PHE A 173 -10.77 19.94 -5.68
C PHE A 173 -12.01 19.70 -4.80
N VAL A 174 -11.98 18.60 -4.06
CA VAL A 174 -12.94 18.27 -3.00
C VAL A 174 -12.25 18.37 -1.65
N HIS A 175 -12.82 19.14 -0.74
CA HIS A 175 -12.25 19.37 0.58
C HIS A 175 -13.29 19.25 1.70
N TYR A 176 -12.81 18.95 2.89
CA TYR A 176 -13.59 18.75 4.08
C TYR A 176 -12.99 19.57 5.22
N ARG A 177 -13.87 20.14 6.04
CA ARG A 177 -13.45 20.92 7.20
C ARG A 177 -13.03 19.98 8.33
N ALA A 178 -11.91 20.27 8.96
CA ALA A 178 -11.51 19.57 10.16
C ALA A 178 -12.52 19.79 11.30
N MET A 179 -12.72 18.76 12.13
CA MET A 179 -13.64 18.84 13.25
C MET A 179 -13.13 19.89 14.26
N GLY A 180 -13.98 20.87 14.57
CA GLY A 180 -13.62 21.98 15.46
C GLY A 180 -13.05 23.22 14.76
N SER A 181 -12.75 23.14 13.45
CA SER A 181 -12.33 24.29 12.66
C SER A 181 -13.52 25.13 12.18
N THR A 182 -13.26 26.40 11.86
CA THR A 182 -14.24 27.29 11.21
C THR A 182 -14.22 27.09 9.69
N ASP A 183 -15.26 27.58 9.00
CA ASP A 183 -15.33 27.50 7.53
C ASP A 183 -14.25 28.38 6.86
N GLU A 184 -13.76 29.37 7.61
CA GLU A 184 -12.69 30.31 7.23
C GLU A 184 -11.28 29.75 7.46
N ALA A 185 -11.14 28.55 8.03
CA ALA A 185 -9.83 27.94 8.27
C ALA A 185 -9.02 27.82 6.97
N GLU A 186 -7.75 28.18 7.05
CA GLU A 186 -6.83 28.11 5.91
C GLU A 186 -6.46 26.66 5.57
N ASP A 187 -6.43 25.78 6.58
CA ASP A 187 -6.15 24.37 6.39
C ASP A 187 -7.44 23.53 6.33
N CYS A 188 -7.41 22.47 5.54
CA CYS A 188 -8.50 21.53 5.38
C CYS A 188 -8.01 20.13 5.03
N TYR A 189 -8.90 19.15 5.18
CA TYR A 189 -8.74 17.84 4.56
C TYR A 189 -9.13 17.92 3.09
N PHE A 190 -8.50 17.15 2.21
CA PHE A 190 -8.87 17.10 0.80
C PHE A 190 -8.47 15.80 0.13
N GLU A 191 -9.19 15.46 -0.94
CA GLU A 191 -8.88 14.30 -1.79
C GLU A 191 -7.58 14.54 -2.58
N ARG A 192 -6.83 13.47 -2.79
CA ARG A 192 -5.52 13.48 -3.45
C ARG A 192 -5.46 12.45 -4.58
N SER A 193 -4.40 12.56 -5.36
CA SER A 193 -4.11 11.70 -6.51
C SER A 193 -2.60 11.50 -6.56
N ASP A 194 -2.09 10.56 -5.77
CA ASP A 194 -0.65 10.26 -5.64
C ASP A 194 -0.29 8.89 -6.26
N ASP A 195 0.99 8.56 -6.27
CA ASP A 195 1.51 7.28 -6.74
C ASP A 195 1.60 6.29 -5.59
N TYR A 196 0.73 5.27 -5.61
CA TYR A 196 0.70 4.22 -4.60
C TYR A 196 1.14 2.88 -5.18
N CYS A 197 1.90 2.12 -4.42
CA CYS A 197 2.14 0.70 -4.67
C CYS A 197 2.03 -0.12 -3.40
N ALA A 198 1.64 -1.38 -3.50
CA ALA A 198 1.53 -2.26 -2.34
C ALA A 198 1.84 -3.71 -2.69
N VAL A 199 2.27 -4.47 -1.69
CA VAL A 199 2.18 -5.93 -1.69
C VAL A 199 1.34 -6.36 -0.52
N ALA A 200 0.18 -6.95 -0.80
CA ALA A 200 -0.68 -7.59 0.20
C ALA A 200 -0.26 -9.03 0.44
N TYR A 201 -0.38 -9.51 1.68
CA TYR A 201 -0.06 -10.88 2.10
C TYR A 201 -1.26 -11.52 2.81
N TRP A 202 -1.62 -12.75 2.46
CA TRP A 202 -2.72 -13.47 3.11
C TRP A 202 -2.58 -14.99 3.01
N TYR A 203 -3.31 -15.70 3.88
CA TYR A 203 -3.62 -17.12 3.70
C TYR A 203 -5.06 -17.29 3.24
N GLN A 204 -5.33 -18.26 2.38
CA GLN A 204 -6.69 -18.75 2.10
C GLN A 204 -6.71 -20.25 1.82
N THR A 205 -7.84 -20.91 2.09
CA THR A 205 -8.02 -22.37 1.93
C THR A 205 -8.04 -22.84 0.48
N LEU A 206 -8.25 -21.92 -0.46
CA LEU A 206 -8.21 -22.20 -1.89
C LEU A 206 -6.89 -21.71 -2.48
N PRO A 207 -6.33 -22.38 -3.50
CA PRO A 207 -5.39 -21.72 -4.40
C PRO A 207 -6.03 -20.42 -4.93
N SER A 208 -5.20 -19.42 -5.22
CA SER A 208 -5.71 -18.18 -5.77
C SER A 208 -6.33 -18.45 -7.13
N LEU A 209 -7.39 -17.69 -7.44
CA LEU A 209 -7.75 -17.51 -8.84
C LEU A 209 -6.53 -16.93 -9.56
N PRO A 210 -6.30 -17.29 -10.84
CA PRO A 210 -5.25 -16.65 -11.64
C PRO A 210 -5.38 -15.14 -11.49
N PHE A 211 -4.34 -14.51 -10.97
CA PHE A 211 -4.31 -13.06 -10.90
C PHE A 211 -4.27 -12.50 -12.32
N ASP A 212 -4.78 -11.28 -12.49
CA ASP A 212 -4.63 -10.54 -13.73
C ASP A 212 -3.14 -10.36 -14.09
N HIS A 213 -2.89 -9.73 -15.22
CA HIS A 213 -1.56 -9.36 -15.67
C HIS A 213 -0.72 -8.74 -14.54
N PHE A 214 0.40 -9.40 -14.20
CA PHE A 214 1.40 -8.79 -13.34
C PHE A 214 2.05 -7.64 -14.12
N PRO A 215 2.06 -6.40 -13.57
CA PRO A 215 2.52 -5.26 -14.34
C PRO A 215 3.97 -5.45 -14.76
N ASN A 216 4.28 -5.21 -16.03
CA ASN A 216 5.63 -5.35 -16.57
C ASN A 216 6.54 -4.22 -16.04
N ARG A 217 7.85 -4.29 -16.33
CA ARG A 217 8.81 -3.27 -15.87
C ARG A 217 8.37 -1.85 -16.22
N ALA A 218 7.94 -1.61 -17.47
CA ALA A 218 7.57 -0.27 -17.92
C ALA A 218 6.38 0.29 -17.14
N GLU A 219 5.37 -0.53 -16.85
CA GLU A 219 4.22 -0.12 -16.03
C GLU A 219 4.62 0.14 -14.57
N ARG A 220 5.47 -0.72 -14.00
CA ARG A 220 5.95 -0.54 -12.61
C ARG A 220 6.90 0.64 -12.46
N SER A 221 7.61 1.04 -13.52
CA SER A 221 8.57 2.15 -13.50
C SER A 221 8.06 3.43 -14.17
N ALA A 222 6.84 3.45 -14.69
CA ALA A 222 6.27 4.62 -15.36
C ALA A 222 6.31 5.84 -14.44
N ASP A 223 6.76 6.97 -14.99
CA ASP A 223 6.85 8.30 -14.37
C ASP A 223 7.63 8.38 -13.05
N LEU A 224 8.47 7.38 -12.77
CA LEU A 224 9.48 7.48 -11.73
C LEU A 224 10.57 8.47 -12.16
N LYS A 225 11.02 9.30 -11.22
CA LYS A 225 12.12 10.23 -11.49
C LYS A 225 13.39 9.43 -11.82
N PRO A 226 14.23 9.89 -12.76
CA PRO A 226 15.55 9.29 -12.97
C PRO A 226 16.30 9.28 -11.65
N ASN A 227 17.01 8.20 -11.37
CA ASN A 227 17.88 8.16 -10.19
C ASN A 227 19.03 9.14 -10.42
N GLU A 228 18.97 10.34 -9.84
CA GLU A 228 20.08 11.30 -9.86
C GLU A 228 21.21 10.88 -8.92
N ALA A 229 20.97 9.89 -8.03
CA ALA A 229 22.02 9.31 -7.22
C ALA A 229 22.89 8.37 -8.06
N GLU A 230 24.21 8.46 -7.88
CA GLU A 230 25.09 7.34 -8.20
C GLU A 230 24.50 6.11 -7.51
N GLY A 231 24.10 5.10 -8.29
CA GLY A 231 23.49 3.88 -7.78
C GLY A 231 24.28 3.27 -6.61
N PRO A 232 23.70 2.33 -5.86
CA PRO A 232 24.29 1.83 -4.62
C PRO A 232 25.78 1.53 -4.80
N LYS A 233 26.63 2.32 -4.13
CA LYS A 233 28.07 2.13 -4.18
C LYS A 233 28.38 0.85 -3.43
N ARG A 234 28.99 -0.10 -4.12
CA ARG A 234 29.62 -1.25 -3.49
C ARG A 234 30.66 -0.73 -2.50
N THR A 235 30.50 -1.07 -1.23
CA THR A 235 31.47 -0.70 -0.17
C THR A 235 32.75 -1.53 -0.27
N ASP A 236 32.77 -2.55 -1.12
CA ASP A 236 33.85 -3.52 -1.30
C ASP A 236 34.64 -3.36 -2.61
N MET A 237 34.50 -2.20 -3.28
CA MET A 237 35.35 -1.82 -4.42
C MET A 237 36.04 -0.48 -4.19
#